data_AF-C5FK57-F1
#
_entry.id   AF-C5FK57-F1
#
_cell.length_a   1.000
_cell.length_b   1.000
_cell.length_c   1.000
_cell.angle_alpha   90.00
_cell.angle_beta   90.00
_cell.angle_gamma   90.00
#
_symmetry.space_group_name_H-M   'P 1'
#
loop_
_entity.id
_entity.type
_entity.pdbx_description
1 polymer ?
#
loop_
_entity_poly.entity_id
_entity_poly.type
_entity_poly.pdbx_seq_one_letter_code
_entity_poly.pdbx_strand_id
1 'polypeptide(L)'
;MAAFVRVSGPPNSNFLVGYPGISATLPRIEGKVEVRPSVGVSAAVNISMVTICLQRRETIHPAADSMTKRHLAAPRKDVTDIVGKEMLLFRCPMGREYEEIIAMDLPFVLFIPFGRGGQETSRRLPPASLQLGSRTAETYYELVVMVQQGQAEQRKYSFPVPMSRYDTLSTFGMYNRPEAAERVSDHLITLGISLPRWSYGPFDPVSVYVKLSPNPDWMSKARKVTIQKITLSIDEEIVYNHEGDEPYRKGKTLAKRSESVNLKMPEAGYLTNLGLVFPARDLRDSDGVLPRGKPAFPSYAVSAFTTTASLYKIEYYLTVKAHLTSAKDIVLRQPIVVCPLDHAGCKEEMEAIEQAAREARNINPDNPMLPLPTIIRAHDPNALQYLNVAVVGNTKKPIIE
;
A
#
# COMPACT_ATOMS: atom_id res chain seq x y z
N MET A 1 26.04 25.13 -14.04
CA MET A 1 25.00 24.62 -14.97
C MET A 1 24.25 23.50 -14.28
N ALA A 2 22.94 23.42 -14.48
CA ALA A 2 22.10 22.46 -13.77
C ALA A 2 22.33 21.03 -14.27
N ALA A 3 22.22 20.06 -13.37
CA ALA A 3 22.12 18.66 -13.75
C ALA A 3 20.71 18.33 -14.28
N PHE A 4 20.64 17.52 -15.32
CA PHE A 4 19.47 16.72 -15.64
C PHE A 4 19.60 15.38 -14.94
N VAL A 5 18.57 14.97 -14.20
CA VAL A 5 18.58 13.75 -13.39
C VAL A 5 17.42 12.87 -13.82
N ARG A 6 17.69 11.58 -14.00
CA ARG A 6 16.69 10.54 -14.25
C ARG A 6 16.96 9.35 -13.34
N VAL A 7 15.91 8.62 -13.00
CA VAL A 7 16.03 7.29 -12.39
C VAL A 7 15.51 6.27 -13.40
N SER A 8 16.30 5.23 -13.66
CA SER A 8 15.94 4.15 -14.57
C SER A 8 16.09 2.79 -13.88
N GLY A 9 15.14 1.89 -14.15
CA GLY A 9 15.15 0.53 -13.62
C GLY A 9 16.04 -0.38 -14.47
N PRO A 10 16.24 -1.63 -14.06
CA PRO A 10 16.88 -2.62 -14.92
C PRO A 10 16.10 -2.79 -16.23
N PRO A 11 16.77 -3.08 -17.37
CA PRO A 11 16.09 -3.31 -18.65
C PRO A 11 14.98 -4.34 -18.52
N ASN A 12 13.80 -4.02 -19.06
CA ASN A 12 12.60 -4.88 -19.03
C ASN A 12 12.12 -5.30 -17.63
N SER A 13 12.49 -4.55 -16.58
CA SER A 13 12.06 -4.82 -15.20
C SER A 13 11.40 -3.60 -14.56
N ASN A 14 10.55 -3.86 -13.58
CA ASN A 14 10.09 -2.84 -12.66
C ASN A 14 11.21 -2.43 -11.70
N PHE A 15 11.14 -1.20 -11.18
CA PHE A 15 12.03 -0.73 -10.11
C PHE A 15 11.86 -1.54 -8.83
N LEU A 16 10.61 -1.90 -8.51
CA LEU A 16 10.26 -2.68 -7.33
C LEU A 16 10.44 -4.18 -7.62
N VAL A 17 11.36 -4.80 -6.88
CA VAL A 17 11.66 -6.23 -6.95
C VAL A 17 11.21 -6.90 -5.65
N GLY A 18 10.62 -8.08 -5.77
CA GLY A 18 9.98 -8.79 -4.66
C GLY A 18 8.60 -8.24 -4.30
N TYR A 19 8.07 -8.72 -3.17
CA TYR A 19 6.66 -8.51 -2.79
C TYR A 19 6.55 -7.83 -1.43
N PRO A 20 6.35 -6.48 -1.37
CA PRO A 20 6.22 -5.77 -0.11
C PRO A 20 5.15 -6.37 0.80
N GLY A 21 5.49 -6.55 2.07
CA GLY A 21 4.69 -7.30 3.05
C GLY A 21 5.14 -8.74 3.26
N ILE A 22 5.89 -9.33 2.32
CA ILE A 22 6.37 -10.70 2.40
C ILE A 22 7.89 -10.69 2.55
N SER A 23 8.36 -10.78 3.80
CA SER A 23 9.79 -10.70 4.16
C SER A 23 10.66 -11.70 3.40
N ALA A 24 10.16 -12.90 3.11
CA ALA A 24 10.89 -13.94 2.40
C ALA A 24 11.32 -13.54 0.98
N THR A 25 10.70 -12.51 0.39
CA THR A 25 11.03 -12.04 -0.97
C THR A 25 12.05 -10.91 -1.00
N LEU A 26 12.55 -10.47 0.17
CA LEU A 26 13.44 -9.31 0.35
C LEU A 26 13.06 -8.13 -0.57
N PRO A 27 11.87 -7.51 -0.35
CA PRO A 27 11.36 -6.46 -1.22
C PRO A 27 12.31 -5.26 -1.23
N ARG A 28 12.60 -4.74 -2.42
CA ARG A 28 13.58 -3.68 -2.61
C ARG A 28 13.35 -2.93 -3.91
N ILE A 29 13.93 -1.74 -4.00
CA ILE A 29 13.92 -0.93 -5.22
C ILE A 29 15.33 -0.94 -5.80
N GLU A 30 15.46 -1.39 -7.04
CA GLU A 30 16.73 -1.46 -7.76
C GLU A 30 16.69 -0.56 -9.00
N GLY A 31 17.82 0.05 -9.31
CA GLY A 31 17.95 0.86 -10.51
C GLY A 31 19.25 1.63 -10.55
N LYS A 32 19.28 2.68 -11.37
CA LYS A 32 20.39 3.62 -11.42
C LYS A 32 19.90 5.06 -11.49
N VAL A 33 20.66 5.95 -10.86
CA VAL A 33 20.53 7.40 -11.01
C VAL A 33 21.44 7.82 -12.17
N GLU A 34 20.83 8.40 -13.20
CA GLU A 34 21.53 8.96 -14.35
C GLU A 34 21.61 10.48 -14.18
N VAL A 35 22.83 11.01 -14.09
CA VAL A 35 23.11 12.45 -14.10
C VAL A 35 23.71 12.81 -15.46
N ARG A 36 23.11 13.79 -16.12
CA ARG A 36 23.54 14.32 -17.41
C ARG A 36 23.55 15.86 -17.38
N PRO A 37 24.25 16.51 -18.32
CA PRO A 37 24.12 17.95 -18.53
C PRO A 37 22.69 18.33 -18.91
N SER A 38 22.14 19.41 -18.33
CA SER A 38 20.82 19.90 -18.72
C SER A 38 20.83 20.63 -20.07
N VAL A 39 22.00 21.07 -20.54
CA VAL A 39 22.18 21.80 -21.80
C VAL A 39 23.40 21.26 -22.53
N GLY A 40 23.21 20.88 -23.79
CA GLY A 40 24.26 20.27 -24.61
C GLY A 40 24.61 18.85 -24.17
N VAL A 41 25.34 18.12 -25.03
CA VAL A 41 25.66 16.71 -24.78
C VAL A 41 26.94 16.53 -23.94
N SER A 42 27.79 17.56 -23.92
CA SER A 42 29.17 17.48 -23.39
C SER A 42 29.55 18.63 -22.45
N ALA A 43 28.57 19.43 -21.99
CA ALA A 43 28.82 20.53 -21.07
C ALA A 43 28.97 19.95 -19.66
N ALA A 44 30.16 20.01 -19.08
CA ALA A 44 30.40 19.40 -17.78
C ALA A 44 29.52 20.04 -16.68
N VAL A 45 29.13 19.20 -15.73
CA VAL A 45 28.34 19.56 -14.58
C VAL A 45 29.17 19.34 -13.33
N ASN A 46 29.24 20.35 -12.47
CA ASN A 46 30.02 20.28 -11.24
C ASN A 46 29.20 19.51 -10.21
N ILE A 47 29.57 18.26 -9.92
CA ILE A 47 28.86 17.40 -8.96
C ILE A 47 29.73 17.19 -7.74
N SER A 48 29.18 17.47 -6.56
CA SER A 48 29.84 17.31 -5.26
C SER A 48 29.34 16.10 -4.50
N MET A 49 28.03 15.85 -4.56
CA MET A 49 27.39 14.74 -3.85
C MET A 49 26.10 14.33 -4.56
N VAL A 50 25.82 13.02 -4.58
CA VAL A 50 24.55 12.46 -5.03
C VAL A 50 24.07 11.46 -3.99
N THR A 51 22.83 11.62 -3.56
CA THR A 51 22.14 10.72 -2.62
C THR A 51 20.79 10.34 -3.18
N ILE A 52 20.27 9.21 -2.74
CA ILE A 52 18.90 8.76 -3.06
C ILE A 52 18.23 8.21 -1.82
N CYS A 53 16.94 8.51 -1.66
CA CYS A 53 16.11 7.89 -0.65
C CYS A 53 14.71 7.60 -1.20
N LEU A 54 14.00 6.68 -0.55
CA LEU A 54 12.58 6.49 -0.77
C LEU A 54 11.81 7.33 0.26
N GLN A 55 10.98 8.25 -0.20
CA GLN A 55 10.11 9.03 0.68
C GLN A 55 8.68 8.53 0.58
N ARG A 56 8.06 8.34 1.75
CA ARG A 56 6.61 8.13 1.89
C ARG A 56 5.98 9.48 2.19
N ARG A 57 4.94 9.82 1.46
CA ARG A 57 4.08 10.98 1.73
C ARG A 57 2.69 10.52 2.07
N GLU A 58 2.19 11.00 3.19
CA GLU A 58 0.83 10.76 3.65
C GLU A 58 0.11 12.08 3.81
N THR A 59 -1.14 12.17 3.35
CA THR A 59 -1.97 13.34 3.61
C THR A 59 -3.38 12.91 4.00
N ILE A 60 -4.02 13.64 4.92
CA ILE A 60 -5.43 13.48 5.25
C ILE A 60 -6.15 14.82 5.17
N HIS A 61 -7.37 14.79 4.64
CA HIS A 61 -8.31 15.89 4.65
C HIS A 61 -9.73 15.36 4.82
N PRO A 62 -10.15 14.98 6.05
CA PRO A 62 -11.42 14.29 6.28
C PRO A 62 -12.65 15.09 5.83
N ALA A 63 -12.54 16.42 5.80
CA ALA A 63 -13.60 17.33 5.39
C ALA A 63 -13.74 17.50 3.86
N ALA A 64 -12.85 16.91 3.05
CA ALA A 64 -12.87 17.07 1.59
C ALA A 64 -14.18 16.62 0.92
N ASP A 65 -14.92 15.69 1.55
CA ASP A 65 -16.23 15.21 1.07
C ASP A 65 -17.40 16.15 1.43
N SER A 66 -17.21 17.13 2.32
CA SER A 66 -18.29 17.89 2.95
C SER A 66 -18.52 19.24 2.28
N MET A 67 -19.31 19.26 1.19
CA MET A 67 -19.75 20.50 0.50
C MET A 67 -20.64 21.43 1.36
N THR A 68 -21.09 21.00 2.55
CA THR A 68 -22.17 21.65 3.32
C THR A 68 -21.73 22.37 4.61
N LYS A 69 -20.43 22.39 4.98
CA LYS A 69 -20.01 23.00 6.26
C LYS A 69 -19.39 24.38 6.06
N ARG A 70 -20.10 25.42 6.51
CA ARG A 70 -19.65 26.82 6.67
C ARG A 70 -18.70 27.05 7.88
N HIS A 71 -18.27 25.99 8.56
CA HIS A 71 -17.30 26.08 9.67
C HIS A 71 -15.88 25.83 9.15
N LEU A 72 -14.88 26.48 9.76
CA LEU A 72 -13.46 26.24 9.47
C LEU A 72 -13.18 24.73 9.46
N ALA A 73 -12.98 24.17 8.27
CA ALA A 73 -12.66 22.77 8.11
C ALA A 73 -11.33 22.48 8.82
N ALA A 74 -11.24 21.30 9.45
CA ALA A 74 -9.97 20.85 10.02
C ALA A 74 -8.90 20.91 8.93
N PRO A 75 -7.73 21.52 9.20
CA PRO A 75 -6.70 21.71 8.20
C PRO A 75 -6.22 20.37 7.66
N ARG A 76 -5.80 20.36 6.39
CA ARG A 76 -5.09 19.22 5.81
C ARG A 76 -3.87 18.92 6.68
N LYS A 77 -3.69 17.66 7.06
CA LYS A 77 -2.45 17.19 7.69
C LYS A 77 -1.64 16.42 6.66
N ASP A 78 -0.34 16.63 6.65
CA ASP A 78 0.60 15.92 5.81
C ASP A 78 1.86 15.53 6.59
N VAL A 79 2.42 14.39 6.26
CA VAL A 79 3.67 13.87 6.82
C VAL A 79 4.50 13.31 5.68
N THR A 80 5.81 13.54 5.74
CA THR A 80 6.80 12.97 4.83
C THR A 80 7.89 12.31 5.65
N ASP A 81 8.13 11.02 5.40
CA ASP A 81 9.18 10.25 6.09
C ASP A 81 10.06 9.50 5.09
N ILE A 82 11.31 9.26 5.47
CA ILE A 82 12.20 8.36 4.73
C ILE A 82 11.85 6.91 5.09
N VAL A 83 11.63 6.10 4.07
CA VAL A 83 11.44 4.65 4.20
C VAL A 83 12.79 3.97 4.11
N GLY A 84 13.16 3.20 5.15
CA GLY A 84 14.48 2.60 5.23
C GLY A 84 15.56 3.65 5.48
N LYS A 85 16.56 3.73 4.60
CA LYS A 85 17.72 4.62 4.75
C LYS A 85 18.01 5.38 3.46
N GLU A 86 18.52 6.59 3.62
CA GLU A 86 19.15 7.33 2.53
C GLU A 86 20.48 6.66 2.15
N MET A 87 20.71 6.52 0.84
CA MET A 87 21.92 5.94 0.28
C MET A 87 22.78 7.05 -0.34
N LEU A 88 24.03 7.13 0.08
CA LEU A 88 25.05 7.94 -0.58
C LEU A 88 25.53 7.20 -1.82
N LEU A 89 25.30 7.76 -3.00
CA LEU A 89 25.71 7.16 -4.27
C LEU A 89 27.05 7.71 -4.76
N PHE A 90 27.31 8.98 -4.52
CA PHE A 90 28.55 9.63 -4.89
C PHE A 90 28.87 10.77 -3.94
N ARG A 91 30.16 10.93 -3.63
CA ARG A 91 30.72 12.10 -2.95
C ARG A 91 32.12 12.35 -3.50
N CYS A 92 32.47 13.61 -3.71
CA CYS A 92 33.82 13.99 -4.09
C CYS A 92 34.87 13.50 -3.09
N PRO A 93 36.08 13.15 -3.56
CA PRO A 93 37.21 12.87 -2.67
C PRO A 93 37.51 14.06 -1.74
N MET A 94 38.12 13.77 -0.60
CA MET A 94 38.54 14.81 0.33
C MET A 94 39.45 15.84 -0.36
N GLY A 95 39.19 17.12 -0.11
CA GLY A 95 39.95 18.23 -0.70
C GLY A 95 39.49 18.65 -2.10
N ARG A 96 38.52 17.96 -2.72
CA ARG A 96 37.87 18.42 -3.96
C ARG A 96 36.46 18.90 -3.68
N GLU A 97 36.13 20.09 -4.16
CA GLU A 97 34.79 20.67 -3.99
C GLU A 97 33.76 20.02 -4.92
N TYR A 98 34.14 19.73 -6.16
CA TYR A 98 33.31 19.09 -7.16
C TYR A 98 34.17 18.29 -8.15
N GLU A 99 33.55 17.35 -8.84
CA GLU A 99 34.07 16.75 -10.07
C GLU A 99 33.30 17.33 -11.26
N GLU A 100 34.01 17.58 -12.36
CA GLU A 100 33.41 17.99 -13.63
C GLU A 100 32.91 16.78 -14.41
N ILE A 101 31.60 16.55 -14.40
CA ILE A 101 30.98 15.32 -14.88
C ILE A 101 30.22 15.57 -16.17
N ILE A 102 30.46 14.74 -17.19
CA ILE A 102 29.69 14.75 -18.44
C ILE A 102 28.67 13.62 -18.52
N ALA A 103 28.88 12.52 -17.80
CA ALA A 103 27.91 11.46 -17.61
C ALA A 103 28.16 10.72 -16.29
N MET A 104 27.10 10.46 -15.53
CA MET A 104 27.16 9.64 -14.32
C MET A 104 25.99 8.65 -14.31
N ASP A 105 26.28 7.36 -14.15
CA ASP A 105 25.31 6.32 -13.87
C ASP A 105 25.67 5.66 -12.54
N LEU A 106 24.83 5.86 -11.53
CA LEU A 106 25.05 5.38 -10.17
C LEU A 106 24.00 4.32 -9.81
N PRO A 107 24.37 3.02 -9.82
CA PRO A 107 23.49 1.95 -9.38
C PRO A 107 23.12 2.07 -7.90
N PHE A 108 21.90 1.67 -7.55
CA PHE A 108 21.41 1.66 -6.17
C PHE A 108 20.50 0.47 -5.90
N VAL A 109 20.46 0.04 -4.64
CA VAL A 109 19.43 -0.85 -4.09
C VAL A 109 18.92 -0.23 -2.79
N LEU A 110 17.61 0.02 -2.69
CA LEU A 110 16.94 0.45 -1.47
C LEU A 110 16.05 -0.67 -0.96
N PHE A 111 16.44 -1.32 0.14
CA PHE A 111 15.61 -2.33 0.77
C PHE A 111 14.38 -1.71 1.42
N ILE A 112 13.21 -2.30 1.15
CA ILE A 112 11.97 -1.92 1.80
C ILE A 112 11.91 -2.62 3.16
N PRO A 113 11.71 -1.88 4.27
CA PRO A 113 11.61 -2.47 5.58
C PRO A 113 10.57 -3.59 5.63
N PHE A 114 10.96 -4.73 6.18
CA PHE A 114 10.10 -5.87 6.44
C PHE A 114 10.12 -6.19 7.93
N GLY A 115 8.95 -6.44 8.52
CA GLY A 115 8.84 -6.78 9.94
C GLY A 115 7.59 -6.22 10.61
N ARG A 116 7.21 -6.83 11.73
CA ARG A 116 6.13 -6.35 12.60
C ARG A 116 6.74 -5.45 13.69
N GLY A 117 6.53 -4.14 13.58
CA GLY A 117 6.61 -3.22 14.72
C GLY A 117 8.00 -3.00 15.32
N GLY A 118 8.78 -2.10 14.71
CA GLY A 118 9.68 -1.23 15.47
C GLY A 118 8.94 0.03 15.94
N GLN A 119 9.37 0.64 17.06
CA GLN A 119 8.85 1.97 17.43
C GLN A 119 9.26 3.05 16.42
N GLU A 120 10.41 2.89 15.75
CA GLU A 120 10.88 3.80 14.69
C GLU A 120 10.00 3.68 13.43
N THR A 121 9.44 4.82 12.99
CA THR A 121 8.59 4.94 11.79
C THR A 121 9.28 4.42 10.52
N SER A 122 10.59 4.62 10.39
CA SER A 122 11.41 4.17 9.25
C SER A 122 11.57 2.65 9.13
N ARG A 123 11.27 1.89 10.20
CA ARG A 123 11.34 0.41 10.24
C ARG A 123 9.97 -0.27 10.21
N ARG A 124 8.88 0.50 10.27
CA ARG A 124 7.54 -0.05 10.13
C ARG A 124 7.34 -0.52 8.69
N LEU A 125 6.61 -1.62 8.54
CA LEU A 125 6.20 -2.10 7.22
C LEU A 125 5.39 -1.00 6.53
N PRO A 126 5.88 -0.44 5.39
CA PRO A 126 5.21 0.68 4.75
C PRO A 126 3.83 0.26 4.20
N PRO A 127 2.77 1.07 4.37
CA PRO A 127 1.45 0.80 3.78
C PRO A 127 1.49 0.85 2.23
N ALA A 128 0.49 0.29 1.56
CA ALA A 128 0.41 0.42 0.10
C ALA A 128 0.09 1.86 -0.32
N SER A 129 0.51 2.24 -1.53
CA SER A 129 0.01 3.45 -2.19
C SER A 129 -1.51 3.37 -2.32
N LEU A 130 -2.20 4.40 -1.84
CA LEU A 130 -3.66 4.47 -1.80
C LEU A 130 -4.12 5.92 -1.91
N GLN A 131 -5.20 6.16 -2.64
CA GLN A 131 -5.90 7.44 -2.66
C GLN A 131 -7.39 7.16 -2.48
N LEU A 132 -7.96 7.67 -1.38
CA LEU A 132 -9.39 7.58 -1.13
C LEU A 132 -10.17 8.58 -1.99
N GLY A 133 -11.49 8.35 -2.09
CA GLY A 133 -12.44 9.27 -2.73
C GLY A 133 -12.28 10.70 -2.21
N SER A 134 -12.42 11.67 -3.12
CA SER A 134 -12.24 13.11 -2.86
C SER A 134 -10.90 13.48 -2.20
N ARG A 135 -9.90 12.59 -2.24
CA ARG A 135 -8.58 12.78 -1.59
C ARG A 135 -8.67 13.01 -0.09
N THR A 136 -9.62 12.35 0.57
CA THR A 136 -9.78 12.38 2.02
C THR A 136 -8.60 11.77 2.76
N ALA A 137 -7.93 10.78 2.16
CA ALA A 137 -6.62 10.29 2.57
C ALA A 137 -5.79 9.86 1.35
N GLU A 138 -4.49 10.05 1.43
CA GLU A 138 -3.51 9.67 0.41
C GLU A 138 -2.26 9.09 1.08
N THR A 139 -1.73 8.01 0.52
CA THR A 139 -0.37 7.53 0.75
C THR A 139 0.28 7.25 -0.59
N TYR A 140 1.47 7.80 -0.81
CA TYR A 140 2.25 7.55 -2.02
C TYR A 140 3.75 7.64 -1.75
N TYR A 141 4.55 7.11 -2.68
CA TYR A 141 6.00 7.07 -2.55
C TYR A 141 6.70 7.75 -3.71
N GLU A 142 7.84 8.34 -3.40
CA GLU A 142 8.72 8.97 -4.38
C GLU A 142 10.17 8.57 -4.10
N LEU A 143 10.91 8.18 -5.13
CA LEU A 143 12.37 8.22 -5.08
C LEU A 143 12.80 9.68 -5.15
N VAL A 144 13.52 10.13 -4.15
CA VAL A 144 14.06 11.48 -4.09
C VAL A 144 15.55 11.41 -4.25
N VAL A 145 16.03 11.88 -5.39
CA VAL A 145 17.46 12.05 -5.67
C VAL A 145 17.83 13.47 -5.28
N MET A 146 18.82 13.62 -4.41
CA MET A 146 19.41 14.92 -4.10
C MET A 146 20.80 15.00 -4.74
N VAL A 147 21.00 16.07 -5.51
CA VAL A 147 22.26 16.39 -6.18
C VAL A 147 22.77 17.71 -5.63
N GLN A 148 24.00 17.68 -5.12
CA GLN A 148 24.74 18.87 -4.73
C GLN A 148 25.74 19.23 -5.83
N GLN A 149 25.71 20.48 -6.26
CA GLN A 149 26.56 21.06 -7.30
C GLN A 149 27.43 22.18 -6.70
N GLY A 150 28.72 21.90 -6.47
CA GLY A 150 29.61 22.83 -5.78
C GLY A 150 29.22 23.06 -4.31
N GLN A 151 29.56 24.23 -3.77
CA GLN A 151 29.40 24.52 -2.34
C GLN A 151 27.96 24.80 -1.89
N ALA A 152 27.09 25.36 -2.75
CA ALA A 152 25.81 25.92 -2.30
C ALA A 152 24.56 25.43 -3.04
N GLU A 153 24.70 24.87 -4.25
CA GLU A 153 23.53 24.51 -5.04
C GLU A 153 23.11 23.06 -4.78
N GLN A 154 22.00 22.88 -4.05
CA GLN A 154 21.41 21.56 -3.81
C GLN A 154 20.03 21.49 -4.45
N ARG A 155 19.79 20.47 -5.28
CA ARG A 155 18.51 20.23 -5.96
C ARG A 155 17.96 18.86 -5.63
N LYS A 156 16.63 18.77 -5.52
CA LYS A 156 15.89 17.53 -5.30
C LYS A 156 15.07 17.18 -6.54
N TYR A 157 15.10 15.92 -6.93
CA TYR A 157 14.35 15.36 -8.06
C TYR A 157 13.51 14.20 -7.55
N SER A 158 12.19 14.30 -7.72
CA SER A 158 11.23 13.30 -7.23
C SER A 158 10.68 12.45 -8.38
N PHE A 159 10.65 11.14 -8.19
CA PHE A 159 10.12 10.18 -9.16
C PHE A 159 9.11 9.27 -8.46
N PRO A 160 7.84 9.22 -8.90
CA PRO A 160 6.81 8.43 -8.24
C PRO A 160 7.10 6.93 -8.34
N VAL A 161 6.91 6.21 -7.22
CA VAL A 161 6.99 4.74 -7.17
C VAL A 161 5.71 4.21 -6.54
N PRO A 162 4.78 3.64 -7.33
CA PRO A 162 3.60 3.01 -6.77
C PRO A 162 4.01 1.76 -5.97
N MET A 163 3.53 1.64 -4.73
CA MET A 163 3.81 0.51 -3.86
C MET A 163 2.54 -0.30 -3.58
N SER A 164 2.57 -1.59 -3.87
CA SER A 164 1.49 -2.53 -3.49
C SER A 164 1.92 -3.38 -2.32
N ARG A 165 0.95 -3.86 -1.52
CA ARG A 165 1.19 -4.80 -0.43
C ARG A 165 0.51 -6.13 -0.69
N TYR A 166 1.20 -7.20 -0.29
CA TYR A 166 0.80 -8.58 -0.52
C TYR A 166 0.71 -9.39 0.76
N ASP A 167 0.84 -8.79 1.94
CA ASP A 167 0.68 -9.48 3.24
C ASP A 167 -0.77 -9.80 3.59
N THR A 168 -1.75 -9.27 2.85
CA THR A 168 -3.19 -9.45 3.11
C THR A 168 -3.87 -10.45 2.17
N LEU A 169 -3.13 -11.11 1.27
CA LEU A 169 -3.70 -12.00 0.25
C LEU A 169 -4.58 -13.10 0.86
N SER A 170 -5.76 -13.29 0.27
CA SER A 170 -6.77 -14.24 0.79
C SER A 170 -6.34 -15.71 0.75
N THR A 171 -5.30 -16.03 -0.02
CA THR A 171 -4.72 -17.35 -0.21
C THR A 171 -3.73 -17.76 0.88
N PHE A 172 -3.26 -16.83 1.72
CA PHE A 172 -2.36 -17.22 2.80
C PHE A 172 -3.03 -18.08 3.85
N GLY A 173 -2.32 -19.12 4.30
CA GLY A 173 -2.81 -20.07 5.31
C GLY A 173 -3.26 -19.42 6.62
N MET A 174 -2.69 -18.27 7.00
CA MET A 174 -3.13 -17.54 8.19
C MET A 174 -4.57 -17.03 8.09
N TYR A 175 -5.03 -16.74 6.87
CA TYR A 175 -6.39 -16.28 6.58
C TYR A 175 -7.34 -17.41 6.22
N ASN A 176 -6.80 -18.51 5.69
CA ASN A 176 -7.56 -19.71 5.34
C ASN A 176 -7.72 -20.67 6.53
N ARG A 177 -8.16 -20.12 7.66
CA ARG A 177 -8.51 -20.88 8.88
C ARG A 177 -9.86 -20.40 9.39
N PRO A 178 -10.70 -21.28 9.96
CA PRO A 178 -11.96 -20.88 10.52
C PRO A 178 -11.79 -19.88 11.68
N GLU A 179 -12.60 -18.83 11.68
CA GLU A 179 -12.64 -17.84 12.75
C GLU A 179 -14.07 -17.83 13.31
N ALA A 180 -14.20 -18.05 14.62
CA ALA A 180 -15.49 -18.12 15.29
C ALA A 180 -15.57 -17.12 16.44
N ALA A 181 -16.77 -16.58 16.66
CA ALA A 181 -17.04 -15.63 17.72
C ALA A 181 -18.46 -15.81 18.25
N GLU A 182 -18.67 -15.49 19.52
CA GLU A 182 -19.97 -15.55 20.16
C GLU A 182 -20.29 -14.25 20.92
N ARG A 183 -21.58 -13.91 21.00
CA ARG A 183 -22.06 -12.71 21.67
C ARG A 183 -23.42 -12.96 22.33
N VAL A 184 -23.61 -12.34 23.49
CA VAL A 184 -24.86 -12.37 24.27
C VAL A 184 -25.25 -10.92 24.62
N SER A 185 -26.54 -10.57 24.53
CA SER A 185 -27.06 -9.25 24.91
C SER A 185 -27.85 -9.24 26.22
N ASP A 186 -28.66 -10.28 26.47
CA ASP A 186 -29.64 -10.31 27.57
C ASP A 186 -29.85 -11.72 28.14
N HIS A 187 -28.80 -12.55 28.15
CA HIS A 187 -28.73 -13.91 28.71
C HIS A 187 -29.74 -14.95 28.19
N LEU A 188 -30.73 -14.61 27.36
CA LEU A 188 -31.72 -15.55 26.85
C LEU A 188 -31.23 -16.34 25.64
N ILE A 189 -30.47 -15.69 24.76
CA ILE A 189 -29.96 -16.25 23.51
C ILE A 189 -28.50 -15.86 23.31
N THR A 190 -27.73 -16.80 22.80
CA THR A 190 -26.35 -16.62 22.36
C THR A 190 -26.29 -16.63 20.83
N LEU A 191 -25.70 -15.59 20.23
CA LEU A 191 -25.37 -15.53 18.81
C LEU A 191 -23.91 -15.95 18.61
N GLY A 192 -23.71 -17.07 17.93
CA GLY A 192 -22.41 -17.52 17.44
C GLY A 192 -22.29 -17.36 15.93
N ILE A 193 -21.08 -17.06 15.46
CA ILE A 193 -20.73 -17.07 14.04
C ILE A 193 -19.48 -17.92 13.81
N SER A 194 -19.35 -18.45 12.59
CA SER A 194 -18.11 -19.04 12.09
C SER A 194 -17.90 -18.64 10.64
N LEU A 195 -16.73 -18.08 10.34
CA LEU A 195 -16.27 -17.84 8.98
C LEU A 195 -15.27 -18.93 8.59
N PRO A 196 -15.26 -19.41 7.33
CA PRO A 196 -14.26 -20.38 6.87
C PRO A 196 -12.88 -19.74 6.62
N ARG A 197 -12.86 -18.44 6.32
CA ARG A 197 -11.67 -17.60 6.12
C ARG A 197 -11.99 -16.18 6.55
N TRP A 198 -10.98 -15.34 6.72
CA TRP A 198 -11.18 -13.97 7.21
C TRP A 198 -10.40 -12.90 6.44
N SER A 199 -9.91 -13.23 5.23
CA SER A 199 -9.44 -12.26 4.23
C SER A 199 -10.24 -12.38 2.94
N TYR A 200 -10.64 -11.24 2.36
CA TYR A 200 -11.50 -11.15 1.19
C TYR A 200 -11.04 -10.06 0.21
N GLY A 201 -11.17 -10.34 -1.08
CA GLY A 201 -10.92 -9.39 -2.16
C GLY A 201 -12.20 -8.91 -2.87
N PRO A 202 -12.10 -8.03 -3.87
CA PRO A 202 -13.22 -7.73 -4.77
C PRO A 202 -13.84 -9.00 -5.36
N PHE A 203 -15.17 -9.05 -5.48
CA PHE A 203 -15.94 -10.18 -6.00
C PHE A 203 -15.86 -11.49 -5.20
N ASP A 204 -15.12 -11.52 -4.10
CA ASP A 204 -15.02 -12.73 -3.29
C ASP A 204 -16.36 -13.07 -2.63
N PRO A 205 -16.76 -14.36 -2.61
CA PRO A 205 -17.87 -14.80 -1.78
C PRO A 205 -17.50 -14.77 -0.30
N VAL A 206 -18.37 -14.17 0.49
CA VAL A 206 -18.34 -14.16 1.95
C VAL A 206 -19.47 -15.06 2.44
N SER A 207 -19.14 -16.16 3.11
CA SER A 207 -20.11 -17.09 3.71
C SER A 207 -19.86 -17.19 5.22
N VAL A 208 -20.96 -17.21 5.98
CA VAL A 208 -20.96 -17.12 7.43
C VAL A 208 -21.98 -18.10 7.98
N TYR A 209 -21.50 -19.03 8.79
CA TYR A 209 -22.38 -19.90 9.57
C TYR A 209 -22.85 -19.13 10.80
N VAL A 210 -24.15 -19.05 10.99
CA VAL A 210 -24.79 -18.36 12.11
C VAL A 210 -25.51 -19.38 12.97
N LYS A 211 -25.24 -19.34 14.28
CA LYS A 211 -25.88 -20.19 15.28
C LYS A 211 -26.52 -19.32 16.35
N LEU A 212 -27.83 -19.47 16.55
CA LEU A 212 -28.55 -18.90 17.68
C LEU A 212 -28.89 -20.02 18.65
N SER A 213 -28.37 -19.96 19.87
CA SER A 213 -28.57 -20.98 20.89
C SER A 213 -29.41 -20.41 22.04
N PRO A 214 -30.55 -21.03 22.42
CA PRO A 214 -31.28 -20.63 23.62
C PRO A 214 -30.46 -20.98 24.86
N ASN A 215 -30.61 -20.18 25.92
CA ASN A 215 -30.00 -20.50 27.21
C ASN A 215 -30.79 -21.63 27.91
N PRO A 216 -30.15 -22.79 28.23
CA PRO A 216 -30.78 -23.91 28.92
C PRO A 216 -31.40 -23.53 30.28
N ASP A 217 -30.79 -22.60 31.01
CA ASP A 217 -31.27 -22.18 32.34
C ASP A 217 -32.57 -21.37 32.26
N TRP A 218 -32.88 -20.81 31.08
CA TRP A 218 -34.02 -19.92 30.85
C TRP A 218 -34.94 -20.41 29.72
N MET A 219 -35.01 -21.72 29.48
CA MET A 219 -35.72 -22.31 28.34
C MET A 219 -37.19 -21.88 28.22
N SER A 220 -37.90 -21.73 29.34
CA SER A 220 -39.30 -21.29 29.34
C SER A 220 -39.49 -19.87 28.78
N LYS A 221 -38.48 -19.00 28.92
CA LYS A 221 -38.45 -17.65 28.35
C LYS A 221 -37.82 -17.65 26.96
N ALA A 222 -36.71 -18.37 26.77
CA ALA A 222 -35.99 -18.42 25.50
C ALA A 222 -36.87 -18.93 24.34
N ARG A 223 -37.71 -19.96 24.57
CA ARG A 223 -38.67 -20.48 23.56
C ARG A 223 -39.73 -19.47 23.12
N LYS A 224 -40.00 -18.43 23.92
CA LYS A 224 -40.95 -17.37 23.58
C LYS A 224 -40.35 -16.32 22.65
N VAL A 225 -39.02 -16.27 22.54
CA VAL A 225 -38.35 -15.36 21.64
C VAL A 225 -38.57 -15.81 20.20
N THR A 226 -38.89 -14.85 19.33
CA THR A 226 -39.02 -15.09 17.88
C THR A 226 -37.84 -14.45 17.16
N ILE A 227 -37.19 -15.22 16.29
CA ILE A 227 -36.19 -14.74 15.34
C ILE A 227 -36.95 -14.08 14.19
N GLN A 228 -36.93 -12.75 14.11
CA GLN A 228 -37.61 -12.04 13.02
C GLN A 228 -36.81 -12.15 11.72
N LYS A 229 -35.54 -11.73 11.77
CA LYS A 229 -34.62 -11.73 10.63
C LYS A 229 -33.18 -11.72 11.11
N ILE A 230 -32.28 -12.15 10.25
CA ILE A 230 -30.83 -12.05 10.46
C ILE A 230 -30.26 -11.15 9.37
N THR A 231 -29.50 -10.15 9.77
CA THR A 231 -28.84 -9.21 8.87
C THR A 231 -27.35 -9.47 8.87
N LEU A 232 -26.77 -9.59 7.67
CA LEU A 232 -25.34 -9.66 7.43
C LEU A 232 -24.89 -8.37 6.73
N SER A 233 -23.85 -7.71 7.23
CA SER A 233 -23.25 -6.55 6.54
C SER A 233 -21.73 -6.57 6.59
N ILE A 234 -21.12 -5.92 5.59
CA ILE A 234 -19.70 -5.54 5.62
C ILE A 234 -19.65 -4.04 5.90
N ASP A 235 -18.94 -3.67 6.96
CA ASP A 235 -18.75 -2.29 7.37
C ASP A 235 -17.28 -1.90 7.25
N GLU A 236 -17.01 -0.80 6.54
CA GLU A 236 -15.73 -0.11 6.46
C GLU A 236 -15.67 0.96 7.55
N GLU A 237 -14.57 1.01 8.30
CA GLU A 237 -14.28 2.04 9.29
C GLU A 237 -12.93 2.70 8.96
N ILE A 238 -12.96 4.00 8.65
CA ILE A 238 -11.77 4.81 8.44
C ILE A 238 -11.57 5.67 9.68
N VAL A 239 -10.41 5.51 10.32
CA VAL A 239 -9.98 6.32 11.46
C VAL A 239 -8.88 7.26 10.98
N TYR A 240 -9.17 8.55 10.95
CA TYR A 240 -8.21 9.60 10.63
C TYR A 240 -7.50 10.06 11.90
N ASN A 241 -6.22 10.42 11.77
CA ASN A 241 -5.33 10.84 12.83
C ASN A 241 -5.31 9.85 14.02
N HIS A 242 -5.25 8.55 13.74
CA HIS A 242 -5.43 7.50 14.75
C HIS A 242 -4.33 7.44 15.82
N GLU A 243 -3.12 7.94 15.52
CA GLU A 243 -1.99 8.03 16.46
C GLU A 243 -1.88 9.41 17.14
N GLY A 244 -2.66 10.41 16.71
CA GLY A 244 -2.57 11.78 17.20
C GLY A 244 -3.76 12.22 18.07
N ASP A 245 -3.77 13.50 18.43
CA ASP A 245 -4.87 14.08 19.20
C ASP A 245 -6.17 14.17 18.38
N GLU A 246 -7.32 13.88 18.99
CA GLU A 246 -8.65 13.91 18.36
C GLU A 246 -8.81 12.99 17.12
N PRO A 247 -8.79 11.66 17.29
CA PRO A 247 -9.06 10.73 16.20
C PRO A 247 -10.50 10.89 15.68
N TYR A 248 -10.65 11.01 14.36
CA TYR A 248 -11.95 11.13 13.70
C TYR A 248 -12.32 9.83 12.99
N ARG A 249 -13.49 9.26 13.30
CA ARG A 249 -13.96 7.98 12.73
C ARG A 249 -15.09 8.20 11.73
N LYS A 250 -15.00 7.55 10.57
CA LYS A 250 -16.03 7.53 9.54
C LYS A 250 -16.35 6.07 9.19
N GLY A 251 -17.59 5.65 9.47
CA GLY A 251 -18.09 4.32 9.14
C GLY A 251 -18.97 4.34 7.89
N LYS A 252 -18.91 3.27 7.09
CA LYS A 252 -19.77 3.06 5.93
C LYS A 252 -20.10 1.57 5.77
N THR A 253 -21.37 1.24 5.63
CA THR A 253 -21.78 -0.10 5.22
C THR A 253 -21.59 -0.25 3.72
N LEU A 254 -20.78 -1.22 3.29
CA LEU A 254 -20.47 -1.47 1.89
C LEU A 254 -21.45 -2.44 1.23
N ALA A 255 -21.85 -3.47 1.96
CA ALA A 255 -22.80 -4.47 1.50
C ALA A 255 -23.68 -4.90 2.67
N LYS A 256 -24.95 -5.22 2.38
CA LYS A 256 -25.92 -5.66 3.37
C LYS A 256 -26.90 -6.65 2.76
N ARG A 257 -27.12 -7.76 3.44
CA ARG A 257 -28.16 -8.75 3.13
C ARG A 257 -28.97 -9.02 4.38
N SER A 258 -30.26 -9.27 4.23
CA SER A 258 -31.14 -9.66 5.32
C SER A 258 -31.97 -10.85 4.92
N GLU A 259 -32.08 -11.82 5.81
CA GLU A 259 -32.92 -13.02 5.64
C GLU A 259 -34.01 -13.01 6.70
N SER A 260 -35.26 -12.97 6.26
CA SER A 260 -36.43 -13.08 7.14
C SER A 260 -36.59 -14.53 7.57
N VAL A 261 -36.69 -14.77 8.88
CA VAL A 261 -36.79 -16.11 9.47
C VAL A 261 -38.19 -16.33 10.04
N ASN A 262 -38.70 -15.39 10.83
CA ASN A 262 -40.01 -15.42 11.49
C ASN A 262 -40.32 -16.74 12.22
N LEU A 263 -39.34 -17.26 12.97
CA LEU A 263 -39.43 -18.54 13.67
C LEU A 263 -39.25 -18.36 15.19
N LYS A 264 -40.09 -19.01 16.00
CA LYS A 264 -39.86 -19.10 17.46
C LYS A 264 -38.62 -19.92 17.75
N MET A 265 -37.84 -19.52 18.75
CA MET A 265 -36.56 -20.14 19.06
C MET A 265 -36.71 -21.65 19.33
N PRO A 266 -36.11 -22.53 18.49
CA PRO A 266 -36.16 -23.98 18.69
C PRO A 266 -35.31 -24.39 19.91
N GLU A 267 -35.67 -25.51 20.55
CA GLU A 267 -34.90 -26.04 21.68
C GLU A 267 -33.46 -26.41 21.32
N ALA A 268 -33.26 -26.97 20.13
CA ALA A 268 -31.94 -27.31 19.59
C ALA A 268 -31.15 -26.09 19.11
N GLY A 269 -31.74 -24.88 19.15
CA GLY A 269 -31.21 -23.68 18.53
C GLY A 269 -31.54 -23.58 17.03
N TYR A 270 -31.12 -22.48 16.43
CA TYR A 270 -31.30 -22.19 15.01
C TYR A 270 -29.94 -22.04 14.34
N LEU A 271 -29.72 -22.76 13.25
CA LEU A 271 -28.52 -22.66 12.43
C LEU A 271 -28.90 -22.27 11.00
N THR A 272 -28.17 -21.32 10.43
CA THR A 272 -28.29 -20.96 9.02
C THR A 272 -26.92 -20.57 8.45
N ASN A 273 -26.79 -20.59 7.12
CA ASN A 273 -25.64 -20.05 6.40
C ASN A 273 -26.08 -18.85 5.59
N LEU A 274 -25.48 -17.70 5.86
CA LEU A 274 -25.70 -16.48 5.12
C LEU A 274 -24.46 -16.15 4.28
N GLY A 275 -24.69 -15.62 3.09
CA GLY A 275 -23.59 -15.13 2.27
C GLY A 275 -23.89 -13.87 1.49
N LEU A 276 -22.84 -13.14 1.15
CA LEU A 276 -22.86 -11.99 0.26
C LEU A 276 -21.56 -11.96 -0.55
N VAL A 277 -21.53 -11.14 -1.59
CA VAL A 277 -20.33 -10.93 -2.41
C VAL A 277 -19.66 -9.64 -1.96
N PHE A 278 -18.34 -9.66 -1.79
CA PHE A 278 -17.59 -8.46 -1.46
C PHE A 278 -17.65 -7.47 -2.64
N PRO A 279 -18.02 -6.21 -2.39
CA PRO A 279 -18.25 -5.26 -3.47
C PRO A 279 -16.96 -4.92 -4.22
N ALA A 280 -17.09 -4.75 -5.52
CA ALA A 280 -16.02 -4.28 -6.39
C ALA A 280 -16.48 -3.05 -7.16
N ARG A 281 -15.51 -2.26 -7.61
CA ARG A 281 -15.69 -1.07 -8.42
C ARG A 281 -15.29 -1.39 -9.86
N ASP A 282 -16.10 -0.94 -10.81
CA ASP A 282 -15.67 -0.91 -12.21
C ASP A 282 -14.58 0.14 -12.39
N LEU A 283 -13.43 -0.29 -12.89
CA LEU A 283 -12.29 0.56 -13.15
C LEU A 283 -12.49 1.45 -14.38
N ARG A 284 -13.44 1.09 -15.25
CA ARG A 284 -13.76 1.83 -16.46
C ARG A 284 -14.55 3.10 -16.12
N ASP A 285 -14.38 4.11 -16.95
CA ASP A 285 -15.19 5.33 -16.90
C ASP A 285 -16.58 5.11 -17.53
N SER A 286 -17.38 6.18 -17.59
CA SER A 286 -18.75 6.13 -18.15
C SER A 286 -18.80 5.70 -19.61
N ASP A 287 -17.70 5.84 -20.35
CA ASP A 287 -17.58 5.46 -21.75
C ASP A 287 -17.04 4.03 -21.91
N GLY A 288 -16.82 3.32 -20.79
CA GLY A 288 -16.29 1.95 -20.77
C GLY A 288 -14.78 1.87 -20.98
N VAL A 289 -14.07 3.00 -20.90
CA VAL A 289 -12.62 3.08 -21.13
C VAL A 289 -11.88 3.00 -19.80
N LEU A 290 -10.77 2.26 -19.76
CA LEU A 290 -9.90 2.26 -18.59
C LEU A 290 -9.11 3.58 -18.56
N PRO A 291 -9.31 4.45 -17.55
CA PRO A 291 -8.61 5.72 -17.48
C PRO A 291 -7.11 5.48 -17.28
N ARG A 292 -6.29 6.40 -17.80
CA ARG A 292 -4.84 6.35 -17.58
C ARG A 292 -4.56 6.40 -16.08
N GLY A 293 -3.79 5.41 -15.60
CA GLY A 293 -3.36 5.35 -14.21
C GLY A 293 -2.59 6.59 -13.80
N LYS A 294 -2.68 6.96 -12.52
CA LYS A 294 -1.82 8.00 -11.94
C LYS A 294 -0.48 7.37 -11.60
N PRO A 295 0.67 7.96 -11.97
CA PRO A 295 1.98 7.33 -11.76
C PRO A 295 2.25 6.86 -10.33
N ALA A 296 1.73 7.57 -9.32
CA ALA A 296 1.97 7.27 -7.91
C ALA A 296 0.95 6.30 -7.27
N PHE A 297 -0.15 5.98 -7.96
CA PHE A 297 -1.29 5.24 -7.40
C PHE A 297 -1.72 4.10 -8.33
N PRO A 298 -1.61 2.83 -7.88
CA PRO A 298 -2.21 1.71 -8.59
C PRO A 298 -3.73 1.86 -8.72
N SER A 299 -4.29 1.30 -9.78
CA SER A 299 -5.74 1.19 -9.97
C SER A 299 -6.26 -0.04 -9.24
N TYR A 300 -7.11 0.16 -8.23
CA TYR A 300 -7.70 -0.93 -7.44
C TYR A 300 -9.19 -1.10 -7.75
N ALA A 301 -9.64 -2.36 -7.85
CA ALA A 301 -11.05 -2.70 -8.01
C ALA A 301 -11.86 -2.58 -6.71
N VAL A 302 -11.27 -2.05 -5.64
CA VAL A 302 -11.92 -1.71 -4.37
C VAL A 302 -11.69 -0.24 -4.05
N SER A 303 -12.62 0.38 -3.30
CA SER A 303 -12.48 1.79 -2.89
C SER A 303 -11.35 1.99 -1.86
N ALA A 304 -11.12 0.98 -1.04
CA ALA A 304 -10.08 0.89 -0.03
C ALA A 304 -9.88 -0.58 0.36
N PHE A 305 -8.86 -0.84 1.17
CA PHE A 305 -8.52 -2.15 1.69
C PHE A 305 -7.87 -2.00 3.08
N THR A 306 -7.76 -3.10 3.82
CA THR A 306 -7.24 -3.06 5.20
C THR A 306 -5.80 -2.52 5.20
N THR A 307 -5.61 -1.38 5.85
CA THR A 307 -4.30 -0.72 5.91
C THR A 307 -4.16 0.10 7.17
N THR A 308 -2.94 0.24 7.67
CA THR A 308 -2.58 1.15 8.76
C THR A 308 -1.43 2.02 8.29
N ALA A 309 -1.74 3.28 8.04
CA ALA A 309 -0.78 4.34 7.74
C ALA A 309 -0.45 5.14 9.02
N SER A 310 0.41 6.14 8.94
CA SER A 310 0.69 7.01 10.09
C SER A 310 -0.49 7.96 10.36
N LEU A 311 -1.09 8.53 9.32
CA LEU A 311 -2.18 9.50 9.47
C LEU A 311 -3.58 8.89 9.45
N TYR A 312 -3.76 7.63 9.04
CA TYR A 312 -5.07 7.00 9.00
C TYR A 312 -5.00 5.47 9.10
N LYS A 313 -6.12 4.87 9.48
CA LYS A 313 -6.31 3.42 9.56
C LYS A 313 -7.62 3.06 8.88
N ILE A 314 -7.62 1.98 8.09
CA ILE A 314 -8.81 1.45 7.44
C ILE A 314 -9.02 0.02 7.92
N GLU A 315 -10.16 -0.22 8.55
CA GLU A 315 -10.56 -1.50 9.10
C GLU A 315 -11.89 -1.94 8.51
N TYR A 316 -12.07 -3.26 8.45
CA TYR A 316 -13.29 -3.86 7.94
C TYR A 316 -13.85 -4.83 8.97
N TYR A 317 -15.16 -4.85 9.03
CA TYR A 317 -15.89 -5.69 9.96
C TYR A 317 -17.03 -6.38 9.25
N LEU A 318 -17.16 -7.68 9.51
CA LEU A 318 -18.35 -8.44 9.21
C LEU A 318 -19.30 -8.32 10.40
N THR A 319 -20.47 -7.73 10.19
CA THR A 319 -21.48 -7.54 11.22
C THR A 319 -22.66 -8.48 10.99
N VAL A 320 -22.94 -9.33 11.98
CA VAL A 320 -24.14 -10.16 12.03
C VAL A 320 -25.07 -9.60 13.11
N LYS A 321 -26.28 -9.23 12.70
CA LYS A 321 -27.33 -8.75 13.60
C LYS A 321 -28.54 -9.69 13.56
N ALA A 322 -28.81 -10.34 14.70
CA ALA A 322 -30.03 -11.10 14.91
C ALA A 322 -31.12 -10.16 15.48
N HIS A 323 -32.23 -10.05 14.77
CA HIS A 323 -33.39 -9.28 15.20
C HIS A 323 -34.38 -10.19 15.91
N LEU A 324 -34.67 -9.89 17.17
CA LEU A 324 -35.42 -10.76 18.07
C LEU A 324 -36.65 -10.04 18.62
N THR A 325 -37.74 -10.77 18.86
CA THR A 325 -38.87 -10.27 19.67
C THR A 325 -38.79 -10.79 21.08
N SER A 326 -39.22 -10.00 22.06
CA SER A 326 -39.24 -10.42 23.47
C SER A 326 -37.85 -10.73 24.05
N ALA A 327 -36.80 -10.30 23.35
CA ALA A 327 -35.40 -10.27 23.76
C ALA A 327 -34.72 -9.08 23.06
N LYS A 328 -33.54 -8.67 23.54
CA LYS A 328 -32.72 -7.65 22.89
C LYS A 328 -32.11 -8.21 21.61
N ASP A 329 -32.09 -7.40 20.55
CA ASP A 329 -31.29 -7.69 19.36
C ASP A 329 -29.83 -7.98 19.77
N ILE A 330 -29.21 -8.93 19.06
CA ILE A 330 -27.80 -9.26 19.26
C ILE A 330 -27.02 -8.84 18.03
N VAL A 331 -25.97 -8.05 18.25
CA VAL A 331 -25.04 -7.59 17.20
C VAL A 331 -23.67 -8.15 17.51
N LEU A 332 -23.12 -8.91 16.57
CA LEU A 332 -21.75 -9.41 16.62
C LEU A 332 -20.97 -8.79 15.47
N ARG A 333 -19.86 -8.14 15.79
CA ARG A 333 -18.98 -7.44 14.85
C ARG A 333 -17.61 -8.11 14.86
N GLN A 334 -17.27 -8.81 13.79
CA GLN A 334 -16.03 -9.58 13.64
C GLN A 334 -15.08 -8.86 12.70
N PRO A 335 -13.83 -8.55 13.11
CA PRO A 335 -12.82 -8.01 12.21
C PRO A 335 -12.53 -8.95 11.04
N ILE A 336 -12.41 -8.40 9.85
CA ILE A 336 -11.96 -9.10 8.64
C ILE A 336 -10.85 -8.30 7.95
N VAL A 337 -10.06 -8.98 7.14
CA VAL A 337 -9.04 -8.38 6.29
C VAL A 337 -9.60 -8.22 4.87
N VAL A 338 -9.36 -7.06 4.28
CA VAL A 338 -9.68 -6.79 2.88
C VAL A 338 -8.38 -6.58 2.14
N CYS A 339 -8.22 -7.28 1.03
CA CYS A 339 -7.09 -7.18 0.13
C CYS A 339 -7.51 -6.56 -1.22
N PRO A 340 -6.59 -5.92 -1.96
CA PRO A 340 -6.93 -5.23 -3.20
C PRO A 340 -7.18 -6.17 -4.40
N LEU A 341 -6.82 -7.45 -4.30
CA LEU A 341 -6.91 -8.46 -5.36
C LEU A 341 -8.03 -9.45 -5.04
N ASP A 342 -8.75 -9.91 -6.06
CA ASP A 342 -9.73 -10.99 -5.91
C ASP A 342 -9.02 -12.33 -5.57
N HIS A 343 -9.80 -13.35 -5.21
CA HIS A 343 -9.21 -14.64 -4.84
C HIS A 343 -8.41 -15.29 -5.98
N ALA A 344 -8.82 -15.09 -7.23
CA ALA A 344 -8.11 -15.61 -8.39
C ALA A 344 -6.73 -14.94 -8.55
N GLY A 345 -6.68 -13.61 -8.54
CA GLY A 345 -5.44 -12.84 -8.57
C GLY A 345 -4.55 -13.14 -7.37
N CYS A 346 -5.12 -13.32 -6.17
CA CYS A 346 -4.37 -13.77 -5.00
C CYS A 346 -3.69 -15.12 -5.23
N LYS A 347 -4.27 -16.03 -6.03
CA LYS A 347 -3.69 -17.34 -6.33
C LYS A 347 -2.59 -17.25 -7.38
N GLU A 348 -2.79 -16.42 -8.40
CA GLU A 348 -1.78 -16.16 -9.44
C GLU A 348 -0.50 -15.56 -8.82
N GLU A 349 -0.64 -14.61 -7.89
CA GLU A 349 0.53 -14.01 -7.22
C GLU A 349 1.31 -15.00 -6.36
N MET A 350 0.69 -16.07 -5.84
CA MET A 350 1.39 -17.02 -4.95
C MET A 350 2.58 -17.70 -5.63
N GLU A 351 2.43 -18.09 -6.90
CA GLU A 351 3.51 -18.77 -7.64
C GLU A 351 4.71 -17.82 -7.86
N ALA A 352 4.41 -16.56 -8.24
CA ALA A 352 5.43 -15.54 -8.43
C ALA A 352 6.09 -15.11 -7.10
N ILE A 353 5.34 -15.07 -6.00
CA ILE A 353 5.87 -14.85 -4.64
C ILE A 353 6.84 -15.97 -4.25
N GLU A 354 6.47 -17.23 -4.48
CA GLU A 354 7.32 -18.37 -4.16
C GLU A 354 8.64 -18.33 -4.94
N GLN A 355 8.56 -17.99 -6.23
CA GLN A 355 9.73 -17.84 -7.08
C GLN A 355 10.62 -16.68 -6.60
N ALA A 356 10.04 -15.50 -6.34
CA ALA A 356 10.77 -14.35 -5.80
C ALA A 356 11.44 -14.67 -4.44
N ALA A 357 10.79 -15.46 -3.59
CA ALA A 357 11.35 -15.90 -2.32
C ALA A 357 12.53 -16.86 -2.49
N ARG A 358 12.53 -17.70 -3.54
CA ARG A 358 13.68 -18.57 -3.87
C ARG A 358 14.86 -17.74 -4.35
N GLU A 359 14.62 -16.79 -5.24
CA GLU A 359 15.66 -15.90 -5.78
C GLU A 359 16.28 -15.03 -4.69
N ALA A 360 15.46 -14.50 -3.79
CA ALA A 360 15.89 -13.66 -2.68
C ALA A 360 16.89 -14.37 -1.73
N ARG A 361 16.88 -15.71 -1.64
CA ARG A 361 17.84 -16.46 -0.80
C ARG A 361 19.29 -16.31 -1.24
N ASN A 362 19.52 -15.94 -2.51
CA ASN A 362 20.86 -15.78 -3.05
C ASN A 362 21.39 -14.35 -2.88
N ILE A 363 20.61 -13.45 -2.27
CA ILE A 363 20.95 -12.04 -2.12
C ILE A 363 21.47 -11.79 -0.71
N ASN A 364 22.65 -11.17 -0.61
CA ASN A 364 23.15 -10.67 0.66
C ASN A 364 22.66 -9.23 0.89
N PRO A 365 21.76 -8.96 1.84
CA PRO A 365 21.24 -7.61 2.07
C PRO A 365 22.27 -6.65 2.67
N ASP A 366 23.29 -7.17 3.37
CA ASP A 366 24.36 -6.35 3.96
C ASP A 366 25.40 -5.94 2.92
N ASN A 367 25.48 -6.68 1.80
CA ASN A 367 26.37 -6.38 0.68
C ASN A 367 25.71 -6.75 -0.65
N PRO A 368 24.69 -5.99 -1.10
CA PRO A 368 24.04 -6.25 -2.37
C PRO A 368 25.04 -6.04 -3.52
N MET A 369 25.23 -7.06 -4.34
CA MET A 369 26.09 -6.99 -5.52
C MET A 369 25.47 -6.02 -6.54
N LEU A 370 25.98 -4.78 -6.58
CA LEU A 370 25.60 -3.76 -7.53
C LEU A 370 26.60 -3.70 -8.69
N PRO A 371 26.15 -3.38 -9.92
CA PRO A 371 27.06 -3.02 -11.00
C PRO A 371 27.98 -1.87 -10.58
N LEU A 372 29.15 -1.78 -11.19
CA LEU A 372 30.06 -0.66 -10.94
C LEU A 372 29.43 0.66 -11.42
N PRO A 373 29.60 1.76 -10.66
CA PRO A 373 29.17 3.07 -11.10
C PRO A 373 29.97 3.50 -12.34
N THR A 374 29.29 4.10 -13.30
CA THR A 374 29.95 4.71 -14.47
C THR A 374 30.05 6.21 -14.25
N ILE A 375 31.26 6.73 -14.12
CA ILE A 375 31.51 8.15 -13.87
C ILE A 375 32.48 8.64 -14.92
N ILE A 376 31.99 9.44 -15.86
CA ILE A 376 32.78 10.01 -16.95
C ILE A 376 33.00 11.49 -16.67
N ARG A 377 34.27 11.84 -16.43
CA ARG A 377 34.70 13.21 -16.18
C ARG A 377 35.01 13.92 -17.48
N ALA A 378 34.96 15.26 -17.44
CA ALA A 378 35.27 16.11 -18.59
C ALA A 378 36.70 15.90 -19.12
N HIS A 379 37.64 15.54 -18.24
CA HIS A 379 39.06 15.36 -18.56
C HIS A 379 39.45 13.91 -18.84
N ASP A 380 38.51 12.95 -18.79
CA ASP A 380 38.83 11.56 -19.10
C ASP A 380 39.20 11.43 -20.60
N PRO A 381 40.25 10.67 -20.96
CA PRO A 381 40.71 10.58 -22.36
C PRO A 381 39.62 10.16 -23.35
N ASN A 382 38.71 9.27 -22.92
CA ASN A 382 37.63 8.73 -23.75
C ASN A 382 36.27 9.38 -23.48
N ALA A 383 36.25 10.54 -22.81
CA ALA A 383 35.04 11.27 -22.42
C ALA A 383 34.10 11.55 -23.60
N LEU A 384 34.65 12.04 -24.71
CA LEU A 384 33.87 12.38 -25.90
C LEU A 384 33.40 11.12 -26.66
N GLN A 385 34.25 10.09 -26.71
CA GLN A 385 33.88 8.81 -27.34
C GLN A 385 32.71 8.15 -26.62
N TYR A 386 32.67 8.19 -25.28
CA TYR A 386 31.54 7.66 -24.50
C TYR A 386 30.20 8.34 -24.85
N LEU A 387 30.24 9.61 -25.23
CA LEU A 387 29.06 10.38 -25.65
C LEU A 387 28.72 10.21 -27.14
N ASN A 388 29.49 9.41 -27.89
CA ASN A 388 29.47 9.41 -29.36
C ASN A 388 29.62 10.83 -29.93
N VAL A 389 30.56 11.61 -29.39
CA VAL A 389 30.87 12.99 -29.80
C VAL A 389 32.33 13.05 -30.28
N ALA A 390 32.58 13.80 -31.35
CA ALA A 390 33.92 14.11 -31.85
C ALA A 390 34.15 15.63 -31.90
N VAL A 391 35.42 16.04 -31.90
CA VAL A 391 35.79 17.43 -32.15
C VAL A 391 36.01 17.62 -33.65
N VAL A 392 35.16 18.43 -34.28
CA VAL A 392 35.27 18.80 -35.71
C VAL A 392 35.39 20.32 -35.79
N GLY A 393 36.53 20.82 -36.29
CA GLY A 393 36.77 22.27 -36.43
C GLY A 393 36.62 23.04 -35.11
N ASN A 394 37.23 22.55 -34.02
CA ASN A 394 37.12 23.09 -32.65
C ASN A 394 35.70 23.09 -32.05
N THR A 395 34.73 22.43 -32.68
CA THR A 395 33.37 22.28 -32.16
C THR A 395 33.07 20.82 -31.83
N LYS A 396 32.44 20.56 -30.68
CA LYS A 396 31.99 19.22 -30.28
C LYS A 396 30.71 18.88 -31.04
N LYS A 397 30.73 17.82 -31.86
CA LYS A 397 29.59 17.37 -32.67
C LYS A 397 29.29 15.89 -32.44
N PRO A 398 28.01 15.47 -32.36
CA PRO A 398 27.65 14.07 -32.32
C PRO A 398 28.12 13.36 -33.60
N ILE A 399 28.64 12.16 -33.45
CA ILE A 399 29.00 11.25 -34.53
C ILE A 399 27.68 10.64 -35.03
N ILE A 400 27.36 10.86 -36.29
CA ILE A 400 26.25 10.20 -36.98
C ILE A 400 26.87 8.99 -37.68
N GLU A 401 26.40 7.78 -37.35
CA GLU A 401 26.76 6.55 -38.07
C GLU A 401 26.03 6.46 -39.42
#